data_AF-A0A2V7XI69-F1
#
_entry.id   AF-A0A2V7XI69-F1
#
_cell.length_a   1.000
_cell.length_b   1.000
_cell.length_c   1.000
_cell.angle_alpha   90.00
_cell.angle_beta   90.00
_cell.angle_gamma   90.00
#
_symmetry.space_group_name_H-M   'P 1'
#
loop_
_entity.id
_entity.type
_entity.pdbx_description
1 polymer ?
#
loop_
_entity_poly.entity_id
_entity_poly.type
_entity_poly.pdbx_seq_one_letter_code
_entity_poly.pdbx_strand_id
1 'polypeptide(L)'
;LPSDAPNASVRESALDHVLMHIEQSLTLPEGLPRRPWFRHQIYAPGFYTGYGVKTVPGVREAIEQKQWTDANQQIEIVSKVIEKYAAQVDRASEIAKGRTE
;
A
#
# COMPACT_ATOMS: atom_id res chain seq x y z
N LEU A 1 22.64 -24.96 25.11
CA LEU A 1 21.91 -25.25 23.86
C LEU A 1 20.52 -24.66 24.03
N PRO A 2 20.15 -23.54 23.39
CA PRO A 2 18.81 -23.01 23.56
C PRO A 2 17.84 -23.83 22.71
N SER A 3 16.79 -24.32 23.38
CA SER A 3 15.79 -25.28 22.91
C SER A 3 14.54 -24.63 22.30
N ASP A 4 14.65 -23.46 21.67
CA ASP A 4 13.49 -22.67 21.18
C ASP A 4 13.30 -22.71 19.65
N ALA A 5 14.06 -23.56 18.94
CA ALA A 5 14.19 -23.54 17.48
C ALA A 5 12.92 -23.81 16.62
N PRO A 6 11.85 -24.51 17.06
CA PRO A 6 10.71 -24.76 16.18
C PRO A 6 9.70 -23.60 16.11
N ASN A 7 9.56 -22.78 17.16
CA ASN A 7 8.55 -21.71 17.20
C ASN A 7 9.08 -20.36 16.68
N ALA A 8 10.38 -20.08 16.86
CA ALA A 8 11.00 -18.87 16.33
C ALA A 8 10.96 -18.84 14.78
N SER A 9 11.29 -19.97 14.13
CA SER A 9 11.30 -20.08 12.68
C SER A 9 9.91 -19.96 12.02
N VAL A 10 8.86 -20.47 12.67
CA VAL A 10 7.47 -20.33 12.20
C VAL A 10 6.99 -18.89 12.29
N ARG A 11 7.28 -18.20 13.40
CA ARG A 11 6.94 -16.78 13.59
C ARG A 11 7.69 -15.87 12.63
N GLU A 12 8.98 -16.13 12.43
CA GLU A 12 9.81 -15.43 11.43
C GLU A 12 9.25 -15.61 10.02
N SER A 13 8.92 -16.84 9.64
CA SER A 13 8.31 -17.13 8.33
C SER A 13 6.96 -16.42 8.14
N ALA A 14 6.12 -16.37 9.19
CA ALA A 14 4.86 -15.65 9.17
C ALA A 14 5.06 -14.13 9.03
N LEU A 15 6.04 -13.56 9.72
CA LEU A 15 6.40 -12.15 9.63
C LEU A 15 6.92 -11.81 8.23
N ASP A 16 7.85 -12.60 7.69
CA ASP A 16 8.40 -12.43 6.35
C ASP A 16 7.31 -12.46 5.28
N HIS A 17 6.33 -13.38 5.42
CA HIS A 17 5.21 -13.44 4.50
C HIS A 17 4.36 -12.16 4.53
N VAL A 18 4.10 -11.57 5.70
CA VAL A 18 3.35 -10.30 5.79
C VAL A 18 4.18 -9.16 5.19
N LEU A 19 5.45 -9.04 5.55
CA LEU A 19 6.34 -7.99 5.06
C LEU A 19 6.50 -8.04 3.53
N MET A 20 6.61 -9.23 2.94
CA MET A 20 6.73 -9.40 1.49
C MET A 20 5.51 -8.85 0.72
N HIS A 21 4.32 -8.90 1.32
CA HIS A 21 3.07 -8.49 0.66
C HIS A 21 2.57 -7.10 1.09
N ILE A 22 3.23 -6.46 2.06
CA ILE A 22 2.74 -5.21 2.64
C ILE A 22 2.65 -4.09 1.60
N GLU A 23 3.68 -3.93 0.76
CA GLU A 23 3.73 -2.92 -0.29
C GLU A 23 2.65 -3.17 -1.34
N GLN A 24 2.33 -4.44 -1.62
CA GLN A 24 1.29 -4.80 -2.59
C GLN A 24 -0.10 -4.32 -2.13
N SER A 25 -0.31 -4.10 -0.83
CA SER A 25 -1.56 -3.50 -0.33
C SER A 25 -1.77 -2.06 -0.81
N LEU A 26 -0.72 -1.36 -1.25
CA LEU A 26 -0.77 -0.02 -1.86
C LEU A 26 -1.16 -0.05 -3.35
N THR A 27 -1.44 -1.23 -3.90
CA THR A 27 -1.85 -1.40 -5.29
C THR A 27 -3.32 -1.77 -5.43
N LEU A 28 -3.93 -1.32 -6.52
CA LEU A 28 -5.30 -1.70 -6.91
C LEU A 28 -5.30 -2.32 -8.31
N PRO A 29 -6.03 -3.44 -8.52
CA PRO A 29 -6.10 -4.08 -9.84
C PRO A 29 -6.75 -3.17 -10.90
N GLU A 30 -7.65 -2.27 -10.50
CA GLU A 30 -8.29 -1.27 -11.35
C GLU A 30 -7.31 -0.21 -11.87
N GLY A 31 -6.22 0.00 -11.14
CA GLY A 31 -5.19 0.99 -11.43
C GLY A 31 -5.67 2.44 -11.33
N LEU A 32 -4.91 3.34 -11.96
CA LEU A 32 -5.21 4.77 -11.94
C LEU A 32 -6.18 5.16 -13.06
N PRO A 33 -6.99 6.22 -12.87
CA PRO A 33 -7.88 6.74 -13.91
C PRO A 33 -7.13 7.01 -15.22
N ARG A 34 -7.71 6.56 -16.35
CA ARG A 34 -7.15 6.62 -17.72
C ARG A 34 -5.87 5.82 -17.97
N ARG A 35 -5.26 5.22 -16.95
CA ARG A 35 -4.02 4.44 -17.07
C ARG A 35 -4.03 3.22 -16.13
N PRO A 36 -4.89 2.24 -16.39
CA PRO A 36 -5.12 1.09 -15.49
C PRO A 36 -3.89 0.19 -15.30
N TRP A 37 -2.86 0.31 -16.14
CA TRP A 37 -1.59 -0.41 -15.96
C TRP A 37 -0.72 0.16 -14.83
N PHE A 38 -0.93 1.41 -14.41
CA PHE A 38 -0.30 1.93 -13.20
C PHE A 38 -1.18 1.64 -12.00
N ARG A 39 -0.78 0.64 -11.20
CA ARG A 39 -1.59 0.12 -10.09
C ARG A 39 -1.30 0.73 -8.74
N HIS A 40 -0.12 1.31 -8.57
CA HIS A 40 0.34 1.85 -7.30
C HIS A 40 -0.34 3.19 -6.99
N GLN A 41 -0.98 3.28 -5.82
CA GLN A 41 -1.82 4.43 -5.46
C GLN A 41 -1.05 5.56 -4.78
N ILE A 42 0.18 5.31 -4.32
CA ILE A 42 1.03 6.32 -3.66
C ILE A 42 2.01 6.98 -4.64
N TYR A 43 2.46 6.27 -5.68
CA TYR A 43 3.44 6.79 -6.63
C TYR A 43 3.19 6.27 -8.03
N ALA A 44 3.29 7.15 -9.02
CA ALA A 44 3.30 6.77 -10.43
C ALA A 44 3.99 7.87 -11.25
N PRO A 45 4.44 7.57 -12.49
CA PRO A 45 4.80 8.61 -13.45
C PRO A 45 3.61 9.55 -13.67
N GLY A 46 3.84 10.87 -13.52
CA GLY A 46 2.79 11.86 -13.73
C GLY A 46 2.45 12.05 -15.21
N PHE A 47 1.23 12.50 -15.53
CA PHE A 47 0.81 12.71 -16.93
C PHE A 47 1.73 13.62 -17.74
N TYR A 48 2.24 14.68 -17.10
CA TYR A 48 2.95 15.77 -17.76
C TYR A 48 4.28 16.13 -17.08
N THR A 49 4.76 15.29 -16.17
CA THR A 49 5.97 15.56 -15.38
C THR A 49 7.25 15.02 -16.03
N GLY A 50 7.18 14.49 -17.25
CA GLY A 50 8.31 13.81 -17.88
C GLY A 50 8.75 12.60 -17.04
N TYR A 51 9.98 12.63 -16.52
CA TYR A 51 10.52 11.60 -15.62
C TYR A 51 10.13 11.78 -14.13
N GLY A 52 9.40 12.84 -13.78
CA GLY A 52 9.03 13.11 -12.38
C GLY A 52 7.97 12.14 -11.86
N VAL A 53 8.24 11.51 -10.71
CA VAL A 53 7.22 10.76 -9.97
C VAL A 53 6.19 11.71 -9.36
N LYS A 54 4.91 11.34 -9.43
CA LYS A 54 3.85 12.05 -8.73
C LYS A 54 3.38 11.22 -7.54
N THR A 55 3.31 11.87 -6.38
CA THR A 55 2.77 11.29 -5.15
C THR A 55 1.24 11.37 -5.16
N VAL A 56 0.55 10.34 -4.68
CA VAL A 56 -0.93 10.26 -4.67
C VAL A 56 -1.53 10.72 -6.01
N PRO A 57 -1.12 10.09 -7.13
CA PRO A 57 -1.31 10.63 -8.47
C PRO A 57 -2.78 10.85 -8.82
N GLY A 58 -3.69 9.95 -8.45
CA GLY A 58 -5.12 10.08 -8.73
C GLY A 58 -5.72 11.37 -8.18
N VAL A 59 -5.40 11.73 -6.94
CA VAL A 59 -5.90 12.95 -6.29
C VAL A 59 -5.27 14.20 -6.92
N ARG A 60 -3.94 14.23 -7.02
CA ARG A 60 -3.22 15.41 -7.50
C ARG A 60 -3.56 15.75 -8.94
N GLU A 61 -3.70 14.75 -9.80
CA GLU A 61 -4.04 14.96 -11.21
C GLU A 61 -5.47 15.43 -11.41
N ALA A 62 -6.41 14.91 -10.61
CA ALA A 62 -7.79 15.39 -10.62
C ALA A 62 -7.88 16.86 -10.17
N ILE A 63 -7.13 17.26 -9.13
CA ILE A 63 -7.05 18.66 -8.67
C ILE A 63 -6.45 19.56 -9.76
N GLU A 64 -5.33 19.15 -10.37
CA GLU A 64 -4.68 19.92 -11.45
C GLU A 64 -5.61 20.15 -12.65
N GLN A 65 -6.48 19.18 -12.95
CA GLN A 65 -7.49 19.27 -14.02
C GLN A 65 -8.81 19.89 -13.56
N LYS A 66 -8.91 20.35 -12.30
CA LYS A 66 -10.12 20.91 -11.69
C LYS A 66 -11.32 19.95 -11.72
N GLN A 67 -11.06 18.64 -11.72
CA GLN A 67 -12.05 17.58 -11.67
C GLN A 67 -12.37 17.26 -10.21
N TRP A 68 -13.15 18.11 -9.55
CA TRP A 68 -13.38 18.03 -8.09
C TRP A 68 -14.10 16.75 -7.65
N THR A 69 -15.06 16.26 -8.45
CA THR A 69 -15.73 14.98 -8.18
C THR A 69 -14.73 13.82 -8.19
N ASP A 70 -13.87 13.78 -9.21
CA ASP A 70 -12.83 12.76 -9.32
C ASP A 70 -11.81 12.88 -8.18
N ALA A 71 -11.46 14.10 -7.78
CA ALA A 71 -10.54 14.33 -6.66
C ALA A 71 -11.10 13.75 -5.36
N ASN A 72 -12.37 14.01 -5.05
CA ASN A 72 -13.04 13.46 -3.86
C ASN A 72 -13.08 11.93 -3.92
N GLN A 73 -13.43 11.35 -5.07
CA GLN A 73 -13.44 9.90 -5.24
C GLN A 73 -12.05 9.28 -5.04
N GLN A 74 -11.01 9.89 -5.61
CA GLN A 74 -9.64 9.41 -5.46
C GLN A 74 -9.10 9.57 -4.04
N ILE A 75 -9.55 10.58 -3.29
CA ILE A 75 -9.23 10.75 -1.87
C ILE A 75 -9.78 9.55 -1.08
N GLU A 76 -11.06 9.20 -1.26
CA GLU A 76 -11.65 8.05 -0.58
C GLU A 76 -10.93 6.74 -0.93
N ILE A 77 -10.56 6.56 -2.19
CA ILE A 77 -9.84 5.38 -2.66
C ILE A 77 -8.47 5.28 -1.98
N VAL A 78 -7.66 6.35 -2.02
CA VAL A 78 -6.31 6.28 -1.42
C VAL A 78 -6.36 6.18 0.10
N SER A 79 -7.35 6.79 0.77
CA SER A 79 -7.56 6.62 2.20
C SER A 79 -7.77 5.16 2.57
N LYS A 80 -8.67 4.44 1.87
CA LYS A 80 -8.91 3.00 2.10
C LYS A 80 -7.66 2.15 1.85
N VAL A 81 -6.85 2.53 0.88
CA VAL A 81 -5.58 1.85 0.56
C VAL A 81 -4.56 2.04 1.68
N ILE A 82 -4.45 3.26 2.22
CA ILE A 82 -3.57 3.56 3.36
C ILE A 82 -4.05 2.84 4.63
N GLU A 83 -5.36 2.82 4.89
CA GLU A 83 -5.95 2.07 6.01
C GLU A 83 -5.64 0.57 5.91
N LYS A 84 -5.76 -0.03 4.71
CA LYS A 84 -5.40 -1.42 4.47
C LYS A 84 -3.92 -1.68 4.71
N TYR A 85 -3.04 -0.78 4.24
CA TYR A 85 -1.61 -0.86 4.49
C TYR A 85 -1.29 -0.79 5.99
N ALA A 86 -1.88 0.18 6.70
CA ALA A 86 -1.71 0.33 8.14
C ALA A 86 -2.13 -0.94 8.89
N ALA A 87 -3.26 -1.55 8.53
CA ALA A 87 -3.70 -2.81 9.13
C ALA A 87 -2.70 -3.97 8.91
N GLN A 88 -2.00 -4.01 7.76
CA GLN A 88 -0.93 -5.00 7.54
C GLN A 88 0.32 -4.68 8.37
N VAL A 89 0.65 -3.40 8.57
CA VAL A 89 1.76 -2.99 9.47
C VAL A 89 1.44 -3.40 10.92
N ASP A 90 0.22 -3.16 11.37
CA ASP A 90 -0.23 -3.53 12.71
C ASP A 90 -0.15 -5.05 12.90
N ARG A 91 -0.63 -5.83 11.92
CA ARG A 91 -0.50 -7.29 11.91
C ARG A 91 0.96 -7.74 12.00
N ALA A 92 1.86 -7.15 11.21
CA ALA A 92 3.28 -7.46 11.28
C ALA A 92 3.87 -7.13 12.66
N SER A 93 3.45 -6.00 13.26
CA SER A 93 3.87 -5.58 14.59
C SER A 93 3.47 -6.58 15.68
N GLU A 94 2.25 -7.10 15.63
CA GLU A 94 1.77 -8.08 16.62
C GLU A 94 2.48 -9.44 16.47
N ILE A 95 2.72 -9.91 15.24
CA ILE A 95 3.55 -11.10 14.99
C ILE A 95 4.97 -10.91 15.52
N ALA A 96 5.58 -9.75 15.26
CA ALA A 96 6.93 -9.44 15.74
C ALA A 96 7.01 -9.44 17.28
N LYS A 97 5.98 -8.92 17.96
CA LYS A 97 5.86 -8.93 19.44
C LYS A 97 5.52 -10.30 20.03
N GLY A 98 5.16 -11.29 19.21
CA GLY A 98 4.72 -12.61 19.67
C GLY A 98 3.31 -12.61 20.26
N ARG A 99 2.48 -11.62 19.92
CA ARG A 99 1.06 -11.59 20.27
C ARG A 99 0.29 -12.22 19.13
N THR A 100 0.02 -13.51 19.26
CA THR A 100 -0.94 -14.22 18.41
C THR A 100 -2.29 -14.18 19.10
N GLU A 101 -3.33 -13.74 18.37
CA GLU A 101 -4.74 -13.87 18.78
C GLU A 101 -5.14 -15.33 19.05
#